data_AF-A0A535F1C0-F1
#
_entry.id   AF-A0A535F1C0-F1
#
_cell.length_a   1.000
_cell.length_b   1.000
_cell.length_c   1.000
_cell.angle_alpha   90.00
_cell.angle_beta   90.00
_cell.angle_gamma   90.00
#
_symmetry.space_group_name_H-M   'P 1'
#
loop_
_entity.id
_entity.type
_entity.pdbx_description
1 polymer ?
#
loop_
_entity_poly.entity_id
_entity_poly.type
_entity_poly.pdbx_seq_one_letter_code
_entity_poly.pdbx_strand_id
1 'polypeptide(L)'
;NPVKRPYSSGYLNQALAGAIAEETRAVESIKKPQIVVSLLCTAEKGYAGISPAQENLSDWPGGARHFAQTPEQISRAEFKLLEALEVFGVTLPAKGRALDLGAAPGGWTRLLLEAGLNVVAVDPATLDPRLAKQPRLEHYRGYAETYLENAVKTHKTFDIIVNDMRMDARDAARLLGQASKCLRNDGFVISVFKLPHATREINPLANLKEALSLLSRHYGIVQARQLFHNRQEVTVITAQPNK
;
A
#
# COMPACT_ATOMS: atom_id res chain seq x y z
N ASN A 1 -11.81 -23.88 -20.46
CA ASN A 1 -11.55 -22.85 -21.48
C ASN A 1 -12.16 -21.53 -21.04
N PRO A 2 -11.40 -20.43 -20.97
CA PRO A 2 -11.99 -19.11 -20.73
C PRO A 2 -12.94 -18.79 -21.88
N VAL A 3 -14.16 -18.35 -21.56
CA VAL A 3 -15.17 -17.94 -22.53
C VAL A 3 -14.59 -16.79 -23.36
N LYS A 4 -14.45 -17.00 -24.67
CA LYS A 4 -13.96 -15.98 -25.60
C LYS A 4 -15.06 -14.92 -25.75
N ARG A 5 -14.92 -13.80 -25.04
CA ARG A 5 -15.88 -12.69 -25.11
C ARG A 5 -15.77 -12.01 -26.48
N PRO A 6 -16.89 -11.57 -27.09
CA PRO A 6 -16.87 -10.91 -28.40
C PRO A 6 -16.26 -9.50 -28.35
N TYR A 7 -16.02 -8.96 -27.16
CA TYR A 7 -15.43 -7.65 -26.92
C TYR A 7 -14.47 -7.69 -25.73
N SER A 8 -13.50 -6.78 -25.72
CA SER A 8 -12.64 -6.52 -24.57
C SER A 8 -13.21 -5.38 -23.71
N SER A 9 -12.82 -5.31 -22.44
CA SER A 9 -13.14 -4.17 -21.58
C SER A 9 -12.57 -2.86 -22.14
N GLY A 10 -11.38 -2.91 -22.73
CA GLY A 10 -10.76 -1.74 -23.38
C GLY A 10 -11.57 -1.21 -24.56
N TYR A 11 -12.08 -2.11 -25.42
CA TYR A 11 -12.95 -1.73 -26.54
C TYR A 11 -14.23 -1.05 -26.06
N LEU A 12 -14.92 -1.65 -25.07
CA LEU A 12 -16.14 -1.06 -24.51
C LEU A 12 -15.88 0.32 -23.89
N ASN A 13 -14.78 0.46 -23.16
CA ASN A 13 -14.42 1.73 -22.54
C ASN A 13 -14.20 2.82 -23.60
N GLN A 14 -13.41 2.54 -24.64
CA GLN A 14 -13.13 3.48 -25.72
C GLN A 14 -14.41 3.89 -26.48
N ALA A 15 -15.27 2.93 -26.80
CA ALA A 15 -16.52 3.19 -27.52
C ALA A 15 -17.48 4.09 -26.70
N LEU A 16 -17.62 3.81 -25.41
CA LEU A 16 -18.48 4.60 -24.52
C LEU A 16 -17.89 5.96 -24.19
N ALA A 17 -16.59 6.06 -23.96
CA ALA A 17 -15.92 7.34 -23.76
C ALA A 17 -16.14 8.27 -24.98
N GLY A 18 -16.04 7.73 -26.20
CA GLY A 18 -16.33 8.46 -27.43
C GLY A 18 -17.79 8.95 -27.49
N ALA A 19 -18.75 8.04 -27.28
CA ALA A 19 -20.18 8.39 -27.32
C ALA A 19 -20.58 9.42 -26.26
N ILE A 20 -20.05 9.29 -25.03
CA ILE A 20 -20.31 10.24 -23.94
C ILE A 20 -19.68 11.60 -24.25
N ALA A 21 -18.46 11.63 -24.77
CA ALA A 21 -17.78 12.86 -25.13
C ALA A 21 -18.53 13.62 -26.25
N GLU A 22 -19.05 12.91 -27.24
CA GLU A 22 -19.85 13.50 -28.33
C GLU A 22 -21.13 14.16 -27.80
N GLU A 23 -21.85 13.47 -26.92
CA GLU A 23 -23.14 13.96 -26.40
C GLU A 23 -23.00 15.04 -25.32
N THR A 24 -22.02 14.89 -24.42
CA THR A 24 -21.93 15.70 -23.19
C THR A 24 -20.74 16.67 -23.17
N ARG A 25 -19.81 16.53 -24.12
CA ARG A 25 -18.48 17.19 -24.11
C ARG A 25 -17.62 16.84 -22.89
N ALA A 26 -17.99 15.80 -22.13
CA ALA A 26 -17.15 15.29 -21.06
C ALA A 26 -15.82 14.77 -21.64
N VAL A 27 -14.75 14.99 -20.88
CA VAL A 27 -13.40 14.52 -21.24
C VAL A 27 -13.08 13.31 -20.39
N GLU A 28 -12.59 12.24 -21.02
CA GLU A 28 -12.09 11.08 -20.29
C GLU A 28 -10.93 11.48 -19.36
N SER A 29 -11.06 11.17 -18.08
CA SER A 29 -10.02 11.37 -17.07
C SER A 29 -9.87 10.12 -16.23
N ILE A 30 -8.83 9.35 -16.52
CA ILE A 30 -8.52 8.12 -15.75
C ILE A 30 -8.00 8.47 -14.35
N LYS A 31 -7.20 9.54 -14.22
CA LYS A 31 -6.48 9.85 -12.97
C LYS A 31 -7.32 10.60 -11.95
N LYS A 32 -8.31 11.38 -12.40
CA LYS A 32 -9.15 12.24 -11.55
C LYS A 32 -10.54 12.36 -12.19
N PRO A 33 -11.31 11.26 -12.29
CA PRO A 33 -12.67 11.35 -12.79
C PRO A 33 -13.55 12.09 -11.76
N GLN A 34 -14.53 12.85 -12.26
CA GLN A 34 -15.58 13.42 -11.42
C GLN A 34 -16.78 12.47 -11.33
N ILE A 35 -17.04 11.76 -12.43
CA ILE A 35 -18.14 10.83 -12.62
C ILE A 35 -17.55 9.50 -13.07
N VAL A 36 -18.04 8.40 -12.51
CA VAL A 36 -17.71 7.04 -12.91
C VAL A 36 -18.92 6.44 -13.62
N VAL A 37 -18.67 5.88 -14.80
CA VAL A 37 -19.65 5.06 -15.53
C VAL A 37 -19.25 3.59 -15.34
N SER A 38 -20.11 2.83 -14.68
CA SER A 38 -19.90 1.41 -14.40
C SER A 38 -20.67 0.54 -15.37
N LEU A 39 -20.02 -0.51 -15.88
CA LEU A 39 -20.63 -1.51 -16.74
C LEU A 39 -20.42 -2.90 -16.18
N LEU A 40 -21.49 -3.66 -16.07
CA LEU A 40 -21.45 -5.08 -15.78
C LEU A 40 -22.11 -5.84 -16.93
N CYS A 41 -21.31 -6.55 -17.71
CA CYS A 41 -21.82 -7.42 -18.76
C CYS A 41 -21.76 -8.88 -18.32
N THR A 42 -22.91 -9.56 -18.34
CA THR A 42 -23.03 -11.02 -18.29
C THR A 42 -23.09 -11.57 -19.72
N ALA A 43 -23.29 -12.88 -19.86
CA ALA A 43 -23.48 -13.49 -21.17
C ALA A 43 -24.75 -13.00 -21.90
N GLU A 44 -25.77 -12.57 -21.16
CA GLU A 44 -27.11 -12.27 -21.69
C GLU A 44 -27.57 -10.83 -21.41
N LYS A 45 -26.98 -10.15 -20.42
CA LYS A 45 -27.44 -8.83 -19.95
C LYS A 45 -26.27 -7.88 -19.74
N GLY A 46 -26.50 -6.61 -20.05
CA GLY A 46 -25.64 -5.50 -19.64
C GLY A 46 -26.35 -4.65 -18.60
N TYR A 47 -25.63 -4.27 -17.55
CA TYR A 47 -26.05 -3.26 -16.58
C TYR A 47 -25.12 -2.07 -16.70
N ALA A 48 -25.69 -0.87 -16.62
CA ALA A 48 -24.95 0.38 -16.59
C ALA A 48 -25.36 1.20 -15.37
N GLY A 49 -24.40 1.89 -14.77
CA GLY A 49 -24.62 2.81 -13.66
C GLY A 49 -23.74 4.04 -13.80
N ILE A 50 -24.20 5.15 -13.23
CA ILE A 50 -23.47 6.42 -13.18
C ILE A 50 -23.46 6.92 -11.74
N SER A 51 -22.31 7.35 -11.25
CA SER A 51 -22.18 7.88 -9.89
C SER A 51 -21.02 8.87 -9.80
N PRO A 52 -21.06 9.84 -8.87
CA PRO A 52 -19.89 10.63 -8.51
C PRO A 52 -18.72 9.75 -8.07
N ALA A 53 -17.49 10.10 -8.45
CA ALA A 53 -16.30 9.30 -8.14
C ALA A 53 -16.15 9.03 -6.62
N GLN A 54 -16.50 10.00 -5.77
CA GLN A 54 -16.46 9.90 -4.31
C GLN A 54 -17.42 8.87 -3.69
N GLU A 55 -18.46 8.45 -4.43
CA GLU A 55 -19.40 7.43 -3.96
C GLU A 55 -18.94 6.01 -4.31
N ASN A 56 -17.85 5.87 -5.07
CA ASN A 56 -17.31 4.59 -5.48
C ASN A 56 -16.19 4.15 -4.52
N LEU A 57 -16.07 2.83 -4.35
CA LEU A 57 -14.95 2.23 -3.61
C LEU A 57 -13.61 2.46 -4.31
N SER A 58 -13.63 2.63 -5.63
CA SER A 58 -12.49 3.00 -6.46
C SER A 58 -12.97 3.85 -7.62
N ASP A 59 -12.20 4.88 -7.95
CA ASP A 59 -12.37 5.75 -9.10
C ASP A 59 -11.56 5.28 -10.33
N TRP A 60 -10.82 4.17 -10.19
CA TRP A 60 -10.03 3.60 -11.28
C TRP A 60 -10.88 2.71 -12.19
N PRO A 61 -10.65 2.70 -13.51
CA PRO A 61 -11.28 1.75 -14.42
C PRO A 61 -11.09 0.30 -13.93
N GLY A 62 -12.21 -0.39 -13.70
CA GLY A 62 -12.21 -1.76 -13.17
C GLY A 62 -11.70 -1.91 -11.73
N GLY A 63 -11.60 -0.81 -10.98
CA GLY A 63 -11.01 -0.78 -9.64
C GLY A 63 -9.49 -1.04 -9.63
N ALA A 64 -8.83 -0.94 -10.79
CA ALA A 64 -7.46 -1.36 -10.98
C ALA A 64 -6.52 -0.17 -11.20
N ARG A 65 -5.69 0.11 -10.19
CA ARG A 65 -4.63 1.11 -10.30
C ARG A 65 -3.46 0.51 -11.09
N HIS A 66 -3.33 0.83 -12.37
CA HIS A 66 -2.19 0.38 -13.16
C HIS A 66 -1.02 1.34 -12.99
N PHE A 67 0.05 0.85 -12.39
CA PHE A 67 1.36 1.50 -12.44
C PHE A 67 2.17 0.93 -13.60
N ALA A 68 2.80 1.81 -14.37
CA ALA A 68 3.74 1.38 -15.40
C ALA A 68 4.96 0.75 -14.72
N GLN A 69 5.41 -0.40 -15.23
CA GLN A 69 6.69 -0.95 -14.83
C GLN A 69 7.79 -0.06 -15.42
N THR A 70 8.72 0.34 -14.57
CA THR A 70 9.88 1.14 -14.95
C THR A 70 11.14 0.27 -14.88
N PRO A 71 12.16 0.49 -15.72
CA PRO A 71 13.43 -0.24 -15.64
C PRO A 71 14.10 -0.14 -14.25
N GLU A 72 13.84 0.96 -13.54
CA GLU A 72 14.39 1.25 -12.22
C GLU A 72 13.69 0.47 -11.10
N GLN A 73 12.51 -0.11 -11.36
CA GLN A 73 11.76 -0.90 -10.39
C GLN A 73 12.59 -2.11 -9.91
N ILE A 74 12.63 -2.28 -8.59
CA ILE A 74 13.29 -3.42 -7.93
C ILE A 74 12.30 -4.55 -7.72
N SER A 75 11.07 -4.24 -7.29
CA SER A 75 10.06 -5.27 -7.06
C SER A 75 8.64 -4.77 -7.31
N ARG A 76 7.73 -5.71 -7.57
CA ARG A 76 6.29 -5.42 -7.68
C ARG A 76 5.68 -4.91 -6.37
N ALA A 77 6.33 -5.14 -5.23
CA ALA A 77 5.86 -4.65 -3.94
C ALA A 77 5.83 -3.11 -3.89
N GLU A 78 6.64 -2.43 -4.69
CA GLU A 78 6.62 -0.96 -4.82
C GLU A 78 5.22 -0.40 -5.10
N PHE A 79 4.43 -1.10 -5.90
CA PHE A 79 3.06 -0.67 -6.22
C PHE A 79 2.16 -0.63 -5.00
N LYS A 80 2.41 -1.45 -3.98
CA LYS A 80 1.65 -1.38 -2.72
C LYS A 80 1.91 -0.08 -1.96
N LEU A 81 3.17 0.36 -1.89
CA LEU A 81 3.50 1.62 -1.20
C LEU A 81 2.98 2.82 -1.99
N LEU A 82 3.20 2.84 -3.31
CA LEU A 82 2.68 3.91 -4.18
C LEU A 82 1.15 4.02 -4.09
N GLU A 83 0.46 2.89 -4.15
CA GLU A 83 -1.00 2.85 -3.99
C GLU A 83 -1.43 3.31 -2.59
N ALA A 84 -0.74 2.86 -1.53
CA ALA A 84 -1.06 3.28 -0.16
C ALA A 84 -0.92 4.79 0.02
N LEU A 85 0.16 5.40 -0.49
CA LEU A 85 0.38 6.84 -0.44
C LEU A 85 -0.75 7.60 -1.15
N GLU A 86 -1.14 7.14 -2.34
CA GLU A 86 -2.21 7.76 -3.14
C GLU A 86 -3.59 7.59 -2.49
N VAL A 87 -3.99 6.36 -2.15
CA VAL A 87 -5.32 6.04 -1.61
C VAL A 87 -5.53 6.64 -0.22
N PHE A 88 -4.49 6.68 0.61
CA PHE A 88 -4.57 7.31 1.94
C PHE A 88 -4.35 8.82 1.90
N GLY A 89 -4.01 9.40 0.74
CA GLY A 89 -3.81 10.83 0.59
C GLY A 89 -2.62 11.37 1.39
N VAL A 90 -1.57 10.56 1.56
CA VAL A 90 -0.37 10.95 2.31
C VAL A 90 0.83 11.10 1.40
N THR A 91 1.70 12.03 1.76
CA THR A 91 2.94 12.30 1.02
C THR A 91 4.14 11.92 1.86
N LEU A 92 5.17 11.36 1.22
CA LEU A 92 6.44 11.14 1.89
C LEU A 92 7.10 12.48 2.20
N PRO A 93 7.74 12.64 3.37
CA PRO A 93 8.52 13.83 3.67
C PRO A 93 9.65 14.01 2.64
N ALA A 94 9.93 15.26 2.24
CA ALA A 94 11.00 15.56 1.28
C ALA A 94 12.43 15.32 1.82
N LYS A 95 12.55 15.19 3.14
CA LYS A 95 13.78 14.85 3.87
C LYS A 95 13.39 14.24 5.21
N GLY A 96 14.29 13.47 5.80
CA GLY A 96 14.04 12.82 7.09
C GLY A 96 14.69 11.46 7.15
N ARG A 97 14.17 10.61 8.05
CA ARG A 97 14.61 9.25 8.29
C ARG A 97 13.45 8.28 8.13
N ALA A 98 13.66 7.24 7.34
CA ALA A 98 12.73 6.14 7.17
C ALA A 98 13.30 4.85 7.76
N LEU A 99 12.44 4.02 8.32
CA LEU A 99 12.75 2.64 8.69
C LEU A 99 11.92 1.71 7.79
N ASP A 100 12.58 0.86 7.02
CA ASP A 100 11.95 -0.15 6.17
C ASP A 100 12.16 -1.54 6.77
N LEU A 101 11.10 -2.11 7.35
CA LEU A 101 11.11 -3.42 8.00
C LEU A 101 10.72 -4.51 6.99
N GLY A 102 11.58 -5.51 6.81
CA GLY A 102 11.43 -6.50 5.75
C GLY A 102 11.83 -5.97 4.39
N ALA A 103 12.92 -5.20 4.36
CA ALA A 103 13.26 -4.37 3.23
C ALA A 103 13.62 -5.18 1.96
N ALA A 104 14.12 -6.41 2.05
CA ALA A 104 14.64 -7.10 0.88
C ALA A 104 13.53 -7.51 -0.11
N PRO A 105 13.73 -7.33 -1.44
CA PRO A 105 14.96 -6.91 -2.11
C PRO A 105 15.17 -5.40 -2.22
N GLY A 106 14.29 -4.56 -1.68
CA GLY A 106 14.51 -3.10 -1.55
C GLY A 106 13.55 -2.22 -2.34
N GLY A 107 12.40 -2.75 -2.77
CA GLY A 107 11.42 -1.95 -3.53
C GLY A 107 10.95 -0.71 -2.77
N TRP A 108 10.47 -0.88 -1.53
CA TRP A 108 10.02 0.24 -0.69
C TRP A 108 11.20 1.15 -0.31
N THR A 109 12.34 0.57 0.06
CA THR A 109 13.61 1.28 0.28
C THR A 109 13.96 2.22 -0.88
N ARG A 110 13.86 1.78 -2.14
CA ARG A 110 14.14 2.63 -3.32
C ARG A 110 13.23 3.85 -3.36
N LEU A 111 11.92 3.65 -3.21
CA LEU A 111 10.93 4.74 -3.22
C LEU A 111 11.19 5.76 -2.11
N LEU A 112 11.56 5.29 -0.92
CA LEU A 112 11.90 6.14 0.22
C LEU A 112 13.20 6.95 -0.05
N LEU A 113 14.22 6.32 -0.64
CA LEU A 113 15.46 7.00 -1.02
C LEU A 113 15.22 8.06 -2.11
N GLU A 114 14.38 7.76 -3.10
CA GLU A 114 13.98 8.69 -4.18
C GLU A 114 13.20 9.90 -3.65
N ALA A 115 12.41 9.70 -2.59
CA ALA A 115 11.73 10.79 -1.89
C ALA A 115 12.69 11.71 -1.09
N GLY A 116 14.00 11.39 -1.04
CA GLY A 116 15.02 12.20 -0.35
C GLY A 116 15.29 11.78 1.09
N LEU A 117 14.75 10.65 1.55
CA LEU A 117 14.90 10.17 2.92
C LEU A 117 16.25 9.46 3.13
N ASN A 118 16.71 9.47 4.38
CA ASN A 118 17.74 8.56 4.89
C ASN A 118 17.06 7.28 5.34
N VAL A 119 17.36 6.16 4.71
CA VAL A 119 16.63 4.90 4.91
C VAL A 119 17.50 3.93 5.68
N VAL A 120 16.95 3.40 6.77
CA VAL A 120 17.48 2.18 7.39
C VAL A 120 16.62 1.01 6.90
N ALA A 121 17.21 0.17 6.07
CA ALA A 121 16.61 -1.06 5.57
C ALA A 121 16.97 -2.21 6.51
N VAL A 122 15.98 -2.89 7.06
CA VAL A 122 16.16 -4.01 8.00
C VAL A 122 15.67 -5.29 7.36
N ASP A 123 16.59 -6.18 7.03
CA ASP A 123 16.29 -7.51 6.50
C ASP A 123 17.53 -8.42 6.58
N PRO A 124 17.42 -9.69 7.00
CA PRO A 124 18.54 -10.63 6.94
C PRO A 124 19.04 -10.90 5.50
N ALA A 125 18.13 -10.85 4.51
CA ALA A 125 18.46 -11.07 3.11
C ALA A 125 19.15 -9.85 2.48
N THR A 126 19.75 -10.07 1.31
CA THR A 126 20.46 -9.02 0.58
C THR A 126 19.49 -8.10 -0.16
N LEU A 127 19.76 -6.80 -0.13
CA LEU A 127 19.11 -5.84 -1.02
C LEU A 127 19.62 -6.00 -2.46
N ASP A 128 18.85 -5.48 -3.42
CA ASP A 128 19.23 -5.41 -4.82
C ASP A 128 20.57 -4.63 -4.97
N PRO A 129 21.54 -5.13 -5.76
CA PRO A 129 22.84 -4.48 -5.94
C PRO A 129 22.76 -3.02 -6.40
N ARG A 130 21.68 -2.62 -7.09
CA ARG A 130 21.45 -1.22 -7.49
C ARG A 130 21.33 -0.26 -6.30
N LEU A 131 20.99 -0.76 -5.12
CA LEU A 131 20.92 0.02 -3.88
C LEU A 131 22.26 0.12 -3.15
N ALA A 132 23.23 -0.74 -3.46
CA ALA A 132 24.45 -0.92 -2.65
C ALA A 132 25.30 0.36 -2.52
N LYS A 133 25.17 1.33 -3.43
CA LYS A 133 25.94 2.58 -3.45
C LYS A 133 25.13 3.82 -3.06
N GLN A 134 23.91 3.64 -2.56
CA GLN A 134 23.05 4.77 -2.19
C GLN A 134 23.58 5.42 -0.90
N PRO A 135 24.00 6.70 -0.92
CA PRO A 135 24.68 7.32 0.22
C PRO A 135 23.78 7.51 1.45
N ARG A 136 22.46 7.51 1.24
CA ARG A 136 21.43 7.67 2.27
C ARG A 136 20.89 6.33 2.81
N LEU A 137 21.49 5.20 2.43
CA LEU A 137 21.03 3.87 2.81
C LEU A 137 21.94 3.22 3.87
N GLU A 138 21.36 2.83 4.99
CA GLU A 138 21.94 1.91 5.97
C GLU A 138 21.22 0.56 5.83
N HIS A 139 21.94 -0.52 5.48
CA HIS A 139 21.37 -1.87 5.49
C HIS A 139 21.78 -2.61 6.77
N TYR A 140 20.81 -2.87 7.63
CA TYR A 140 20.97 -3.75 8.79
C TYR A 140 20.59 -5.19 8.41
N ARG A 141 21.59 -6.07 8.37
CA ARG A 141 21.43 -7.50 8.07
C ARG A 141 21.06 -8.28 9.32
N GLY A 142 19.80 -8.22 9.71
CA GLY A 142 19.28 -8.93 10.88
C GLY A 142 17.78 -8.83 11.04
N TYR A 143 17.27 -9.30 12.17
CA TYR A 143 15.84 -9.32 12.47
C TYR A 143 15.32 -7.97 12.96
N ALA A 144 14.06 -7.67 12.63
CA ALA A 144 13.41 -6.41 12.94
C ALA A 144 13.32 -6.16 14.45
N GLU A 145 13.01 -7.19 15.23
CA GLU A 145 12.91 -7.14 16.69
C GLU A 145 14.24 -6.70 17.31
N THR A 146 15.35 -7.32 16.90
CA THR A 146 16.69 -7.00 17.39
C THR A 146 17.10 -5.57 17.03
N TYR A 147 16.81 -5.13 15.80
CA TYR A 147 17.06 -3.76 15.39
C TYR A 147 16.25 -2.77 16.23
N LEU A 148 14.95 -3.01 16.40
CA LEU A 148 14.05 -2.13 17.16
C LEU A 148 14.44 -2.05 18.64
N GLU A 149 14.84 -3.16 19.27
CA GLU A 149 15.36 -3.13 20.65
C GLU A 149 16.56 -2.20 20.78
N ASN A 150 17.52 -2.27 19.85
CA ASN A 150 18.68 -1.40 19.85
C ASN A 150 18.29 0.06 19.53
N ALA A 151 17.41 0.28 18.55
CA ALA A 151 16.93 1.59 18.17
C ALA A 151 16.24 2.31 19.34
N VAL A 152 15.42 1.60 20.12
CA VAL A 152 14.80 2.14 21.35
C VAL A 152 15.86 2.49 22.39
N LYS A 153 16.81 1.60 22.66
CA LYS A 153 17.91 1.83 23.63
C LYS A 153 18.80 3.00 23.25
N THR A 154 18.97 3.25 21.96
CA THR A 154 19.81 4.32 21.41
C THR A 154 19.02 5.56 21.01
N HIS A 155 17.72 5.62 21.34
CA HIS A 155 16.83 6.74 21.03
C HIS A 155 16.81 7.13 19.54
N LYS A 156 16.94 6.16 18.63
CA LYS A 156 16.76 6.40 17.20
C LYS A 156 15.29 6.75 16.94
N THR A 157 15.10 7.82 16.16
CA THR A 157 13.77 8.29 15.75
C THR A 157 13.65 8.35 14.22
N PHE A 158 12.43 8.11 13.73
CA PHE A 158 12.07 8.05 12.32
C PHE A 158 10.83 8.90 12.04
N ASP A 159 10.80 9.54 10.88
CA ASP A 159 9.66 10.29 10.36
C ASP A 159 8.62 9.35 9.75
N ILE A 160 9.08 8.23 9.17
CA ILE A 160 8.22 7.19 8.61
C ILE A 160 8.77 5.80 8.95
N ILE A 161 7.86 4.88 9.29
CA ILE A 161 8.16 3.45 9.39
C ILE A 161 7.29 2.71 8.38
N VAL A 162 7.89 1.83 7.60
CA VAL A 162 7.16 1.00 6.64
C VAL A 162 7.44 -0.49 6.90
N ASN A 163 6.44 -1.33 6.63
CA ASN A 163 6.53 -2.78 6.87
C ASN A 163 5.73 -3.57 5.82
N ASP A 164 6.39 -4.40 5.01
CA ASP A 164 5.74 -5.39 4.11
C ASP A 164 6.25 -6.82 4.41
N MET A 165 6.71 -7.08 5.63
CA MET A 165 7.18 -8.41 6.04
C MET A 165 6.13 -9.49 5.84
N ARG A 166 6.62 -10.69 5.52
CA ARG A 166 5.80 -11.89 5.46
C ARG A 166 5.59 -12.46 6.86
N MET A 167 4.60 -11.91 7.57
CA MET A 167 4.23 -12.35 8.93
C MET A 167 2.71 -12.18 9.16
N ASP A 168 2.16 -12.87 10.17
CA ASP A 168 0.75 -12.72 10.55
C ASP A 168 0.46 -11.27 10.98
N ALA A 169 -0.76 -10.80 10.71
CA ALA A 169 -1.18 -9.44 11.05
C ALA A 169 -0.98 -9.11 12.55
N ARG A 170 -1.17 -10.07 13.45
CA ARG A 170 -1.01 -9.84 14.89
C ARG A 170 0.45 -9.72 15.29
N ASP A 171 1.33 -10.49 14.67
CA ASP A 171 2.77 -10.38 14.90
C ASP A 171 3.28 -9.03 14.36
N ALA A 172 2.81 -8.61 13.18
CA ALA A 172 3.10 -7.29 12.65
C ALA A 172 2.64 -6.19 13.62
N ALA A 173 1.42 -6.29 14.16
CA ALA A 173 0.90 -5.33 15.13
C ALA A 173 1.75 -5.26 16.41
N ARG A 174 2.24 -6.40 16.93
CA ARG A 174 3.12 -6.42 18.12
C ARG A 174 4.47 -5.77 17.84
N LEU A 175 5.09 -6.10 16.72
CA LEU A 175 6.34 -5.50 16.29
C LEU A 175 6.21 -3.98 16.11
N LEU A 176 5.14 -3.54 15.45
CA LEU A 176 4.87 -2.11 15.28
C LEU A 176 4.57 -1.43 16.62
N GLY A 177 3.96 -2.12 17.57
CA GLY A 177 3.82 -1.63 18.95
C GLY A 177 5.17 -1.28 19.59
N GLN A 178 6.21 -2.09 19.36
CA GLN A 178 7.58 -1.76 19.76
C GLN A 178 8.14 -0.57 18.98
N ALA A 179 7.91 -0.55 17.67
CA ALA A 179 8.39 0.51 16.77
C ALA A 179 7.79 1.89 17.09
N SER A 180 6.66 1.96 17.81
CA SER A 180 5.99 3.22 18.20
C SER A 180 6.90 4.14 19.01
N LYS A 181 7.84 3.57 19.77
CA LYS A 181 8.84 4.30 20.57
C LYS A 181 9.91 4.97 19.72
N CYS A 182 10.03 4.59 18.46
CA CYS A 182 10.98 5.14 17.51
C CYS A 182 10.31 6.07 16.48
N LEU A 183 8.98 6.22 16.52
CA LEU A 183 8.26 7.11 15.59
C LEU A 183 8.14 8.51 16.17
N ARG A 184 8.47 9.54 15.38
CA ARG A 184 8.25 10.94 15.77
C ARG A 184 6.76 11.24 16.01
N ASN A 185 6.49 12.30 16.77
CA ASN A 185 5.13 12.76 17.08
C ASN A 185 4.29 13.07 15.81
N ASP A 186 4.93 13.62 14.79
CA ASP A 186 4.35 13.97 13.49
C ASP A 186 4.56 12.88 12.42
N GLY A 187 5.14 11.74 12.81
CA GLY A 187 5.41 10.63 11.92
C GLY A 187 4.22 9.70 11.72
N PHE A 188 4.31 8.86 10.69
CA PHE A 188 3.30 7.84 10.38
C PHE A 188 3.93 6.50 10.01
N VAL A 189 3.11 5.45 10.08
CA VAL A 189 3.47 4.08 9.71
C VAL A 189 2.60 3.64 8.55
N ILE A 190 3.18 2.95 7.58
CA ILE A 190 2.44 2.17 6.57
C ILE A 190 2.84 0.72 6.70
N SER A 191 1.88 -0.16 6.99
CA SER A 191 2.13 -1.59 7.14
C SER A 191 1.16 -2.44 6.34
N VAL A 192 1.65 -3.53 5.77
CA VAL A 192 0.83 -4.55 5.11
C VAL A 192 0.63 -5.72 6.07
N PHE A 193 -0.62 -5.93 6.50
CA PHE A 193 -1.02 -7.03 7.36
C PHE A 193 -1.41 -8.24 6.52
N LYS A 194 -0.63 -9.33 6.61
CA LYS A 194 -0.97 -10.58 5.94
C LYS A 194 -2.05 -11.29 6.74
N LEU A 195 -3.12 -11.66 6.05
CA LEU A 195 -4.22 -12.37 6.67
C LEU A 195 -4.07 -13.87 6.40
N PRO A 196 -4.48 -14.74 7.34
CA PRO A 196 -4.53 -16.16 7.06
C PRO A 196 -5.62 -16.45 6.01
N HIS A 197 -5.56 -17.64 5.40
CA HIS A 197 -6.64 -18.12 4.55
C HIS A 197 -7.82 -18.55 5.41
N ALA A 198 -9.03 -18.31 4.92
CA ALA A 198 -10.23 -18.75 5.61
C ALA A 198 -10.30 -20.28 5.66
N THR A 199 -10.55 -20.83 6.85
CA THR A 199 -10.84 -22.25 7.06
C THR A 199 -12.08 -22.37 7.95
N ARG A 200 -12.50 -23.59 8.30
CA ARG A 200 -13.59 -23.79 9.26
C ARG A 200 -13.29 -23.18 10.64
N GLU A 201 -12.01 -23.09 11.00
CA GLU A 201 -11.55 -22.63 12.31
C GLU A 201 -10.95 -21.22 12.26
N ILE A 202 -10.50 -20.79 11.08
CA ILE A 202 -9.79 -19.51 10.90
C ILE A 202 -10.69 -18.52 10.18
N ASN A 203 -11.00 -17.42 10.88
CA ASN A 203 -11.67 -16.26 10.32
C ASN A 203 -10.66 -15.10 10.10
N PRO A 204 -10.32 -14.76 8.84
CA PRO A 204 -9.37 -13.68 8.54
C PRO A 204 -9.80 -12.32 9.07
N LEU A 205 -11.12 -12.04 9.14
CA LEU A 205 -11.62 -10.78 9.68
C LEU A 205 -11.47 -10.71 11.20
N ALA A 206 -11.58 -11.85 11.91
CA ALA A 206 -11.33 -11.89 13.34
C ALA A 206 -9.83 -11.64 13.63
N ASN A 207 -8.94 -12.25 12.85
CA ASN A 207 -7.50 -12.00 12.91
C ASN A 207 -7.16 -10.53 12.65
N LEU A 208 -7.74 -9.91 11.61
CA LEU A 208 -7.58 -8.49 11.34
C LEU A 208 -8.06 -7.61 12.51
N LYS A 209 -9.25 -7.88 13.05
CA LYS A 209 -9.80 -7.13 14.20
C LYS A 209 -8.88 -7.22 15.42
N GLU A 210 -8.34 -8.40 15.71
CA GLU A 210 -7.38 -8.59 16.81
C GLU A 210 -6.09 -7.80 16.56
N ALA A 211 -5.53 -7.87 15.34
CA ALA A 211 -4.34 -7.12 14.97
C ALA A 211 -4.53 -5.60 15.10
N LEU A 212 -5.65 -5.07 14.60
CA LEU A 212 -5.99 -3.65 14.74
C LEU A 212 -6.19 -3.25 16.20
N SER A 213 -6.79 -4.10 17.03
CA SER A 213 -6.95 -3.86 18.48
C SER A 213 -5.62 -3.84 19.23
N LEU A 214 -4.65 -4.67 18.83
CA LEU A 214 -3.28 -4.61 19.36
C LEU A 214 -2.58 -3.31 18.94
N LEU A 215 -2.72 -2.94 17.67
CA LEU A 215 -2.08 -1.75 17.10
C LEU A 215 -2.65 -0.46 17.70
N SER A 216 -3.96 -0.39 17.95
CA SER A 216 -4.63 0.80 18.49
C SER A 216 -4.23 1.15 19.92
N ARG A 217 -3.51 0.26 20.63
CA ARG A 217 -2.92 0.56 21.94
C ARG A 217 -1.74 1.52 21.86
N HIS A 218 -1.14 1.64 20.68
CA HIS A 218 0.09 2.40 20.44
C HIS A 218 -0.10 3.53 19.43
N TYR A 219 -1.10 3.43 18.56
CA TYR A 219 -1.31 4.36 17.45
C TYR A 219 -2.77 4.75 17.28
N GLY A 220 -3.01 5.92 16.69
CA GLY A 220 -4.25 6.22 16.02
C GLY A 220 -4.29 5.52 14.66
N ILE A 221 -5.30 4.68 14.42
CA ILE A 221 -5.52 4.07 13.09
C ILE A 221 -6.17 5.12 12.20
N VAL A 222 -5.46 5.56 11.16
CA VAL A 222 -5.95 6.57 10.22
C VAL A 222 -6.87 5.88 9.20
N GLN A 223 -6.39 4.83 8.53
CA GLN A 223 -7.17 4.02 7.61
C GLN A 223 -6.64 2.58 7.56
N ALA A 224 -7.52 1.62 7.25
CA ALA A 224 -7.17 0.23 6.95
C ALA A 224 -8.00 -0.24 5.75
N ARG A 225 -7.34 -0.64 4.65
CA ARG A 225 -8.01 -1.03 3.40
C ARG A 225 -7.28 -2.19 2.72
N GLN A 226 -8.04 -3.10 2.14
CA GLN A 226 -7.50 -4.05 1.16
C GLN A 226 -7.34 -3.30 -0.17
N LEU A 227 -6.10 -2.96 -0.52
CA LEU A 227 -5.77 -2.22 -1.73
C LEU A 227 -5.78 -3.12 -2.98
N PHE A 228 -5.74 -2.57 -4.18
CA PHE A 228 -5.75 -3.36 -5.42
C PHE A 228 -4.55 -4.30 -5.53
N HIS A 229 -3.35 -3.84 -5.16
CA HIS A 229 -2.15 -4.69 -5.15
C HIS A 229 -2.08 -5.62 -3.94
N ASN A 230 -3.09 -5.58 -3.05
CA ASN A 230 -3.21 -6.52 -1.96
C ASN A 230 -3.92 -7.79 -2.43
N ARG A 231 -3.34 -8.95 -2.11
CA ARG A 231 -4.03 -10.24 -2.21
C ARG A 231 -4.72 -10.55 -0.89
N GLN A 232 -4.27 -11.58 -0.19
CA GLN A 232 -4.74 -11.95 1.15
C GLN A 232 -4.07 -11.06 2.22
N GLU A 233 -4.20 -9.74 2.07
CA GLU A 233 -3.55 -8.76 2.93
C GLU A 233 -4.34 -7.45 2.99
N VAL A 234 -4.12 -6.67 4.04
CA VAL A 234 -4.73 -5.35 4.24
C VAL A 234 -3.62 -4.36 4.52
N THR A 235 -3.63 -3.21 3.85
CA THR A 235 -2.69 -2.12 4.14
C THR A 235 -3.30 -1.19 5.17
N VAL A 236 -2.51 -0.84 6.19
CA VAL A 236 -2.92 0.01 7.31
C VAL A 236 -1.97 1.19 7.38
N ILE A 237 -2.54 2.39 7.54
CA ILE A 237 -1.81 3.59 7.89
C ILE A 237 -2.17 4.03 9.31
N THR A 238 -1.15 4.31 10.10
CA THR A 238 -1.31 4.79 11.48
C THR A 238 -0.40 5.97 11.76
N ALA A 239 -0.77 6.77 12.76
CA ALA A 239 0.04 7.87 13.26
C ALA A 239 0.09 7.80 14.79
N GLN A 240 0.96 8.60 15.41
CA GLN A 240 0.91 8.77 16.87
C GLN A 240 -0.51 9.21 17.28
N PRO A 241 -1.05 8.70 18.39
CA PRO A 241 -2.36 9.13 18.86
C PRO A 241 -2.32 10.63 19.17
N ASN A 242 -3.39 11.34 18.79
CA ASN A 242 -3.56 12.74 19.18
C ASN A 242 -3.49 12.81 20.71
N LYS A 243 -2.52 13.56 21.23
CA LYS A 243 -2.43 13.84 22.67
C LYS A 243 -3.56 14.75 23.11
#